data_AF-A0A6L5NV98-F1
#
_entry.id   AF-A0A6L5NV98-F1
#
_cell.length_a   1.000
_cell.length_b   1.000
_cell.length_c   1.000
_cell.angle_alpha   90.00
_cell.angle_beta   90.00
_cell.angle_gamma   90.00
#
_symmetry.space_group_name_H-M   'P 1'
#
loop_
_entity.id
_entity.type
_entity.pdbx_description
1 polymer ?
#
loop_
_entity_poly.entity_id
_entity_poly.type
_entity_poly.pdbx_seq_one_letter_code
_entity_poly.pdbx_strand_id
1 'polypeptide(L)'
;MSNHRVLSKLKEHAMNDLNNKPSSFKQWIILEVTEHNKLLSQVAKEHGISAKKIYQWIKASQSSKCKQQDDIIGEIALLQQKLAHLNKQLSHLQQ
;
A
#
# COMPACT_ATOMS: atom_id res chain seq x y z
N MET A 1 -26.74 11.81 -17.64
CA MET A 1 -26.67 10.47 -17.02
C MET A 1 -25.25 10.23 -16.51
N SER A 2 -24.90 10.73 -15.32
CA SER A 2 -23.49 10.75 -14.84
C SER A 2 -23.33 10.28 -13.39
N ASN A 3 -24.15 9.33 -12.94
CA ASN A 3 -24.08 8.79 -11.58
C ASN A 3 -23.27 7.49 -11.46
N HIS A 4 -22.94 6.81 -12.58
CA HIS A 4 -22.24 5.53 -12.52
C HIS A 4 -20.72 5.67 -12.26
N ARG A 5 -20.10 6.80 -12.66
CA ARG A 5 -18.64 7.01 -12.53
C ARG A 5 -18.21 7.46 -11.13
N VAL A 6 -19.11 8.06 -10.36
CA VAL A 6 -18.83 8.53 -8.98
C VAL A 6 -18.93 7.36 -8.00
N LEU A 7 -19.87 6.44 -8.21
CA LEU A 7 -20.01 5.22 -7.41
C LEU A 7 -18.79 4.30 -7.53
N SER A 8 -18.15 4.24 -8.70
CA SER A 8 -16.92 3.48 -8.92
C SER A 8 -15.75 3.99 -8.07
N LYS A 9 -15.54 5.32 -8.02
CA LYS A 9 -14.45 5.93 -7.26
C LYS A 9 -14.62 5.81 -5.74
N LEU A 10 -15.86 5.84 -5.26
CA LEU A 10 -16.17 5.61 -3.84
C LEU A 10 -15.96 4.13 -3.45
N LYS A 11 -16.25 3.20 -4.35
CA LYS A 11 -16.02 1.76 -4.13
C LYS A 11 -14.54 1.38 -4.20
N GLU A 12 -13.75 2.02 -5.06
CA GLU A 12 -12.29 1.80 -5.14
C GLU A 12 -11.55 2.23 -3.87
N HIS A 13 -11.96 3.35 -3.24
CA HIS A 13 -11.37 3.77 -1.97
C HIS A 13 -11.71 2.79 -0.84
N ALA A 14 -12.96 2.33 -0.77
CA ALA A 14 -13.43 1.42 0.28
C ALA A 14 -12.90 -0.03 0.17
N MET A 15 -12.44 -0.47 -1.01
CA MET A 15 -11.92 -1.85 -1.18
C MET A 15 -10.41 -1.99 -0.96
N ASN A 16 -9.66 -0.89 -0.78
CA ASN A 16 -8.22 -0.95 -0.49
C ASN A 16 -7.92 -1.14 1.01
N ASP A 17 -8.87 -0.82 1.88
CA ASP A 17 -8.74 -0.98 3.34
C ASP A 17 -8.85 -2.43 3.84
N LEU A 18 -9.35 -3.35 3.00
CA LEU A 18 -9.57 -4.74 3.40
C LEU A 18 -8.34 -5.65 3.32
N ASN A 19 -7.22 -5.17 2.74
CA ASN A 19 -6.00 -5.97 2.58
C ASN A 19 -4.93 -5.72 3.66
N ASN A 20 -5.23 -4.88 4.66
CA ASN A 20 -4.27 -4.51 5.69
C ASN A 20 -4.74 -4.99 7.08
N LYS A 21 -5.23 -6.23 7.18
CA LYS A 21 -5.43 -6.86 8.48
C LYS A 21 -4.05 -7.08 9.10
N PRO A 22 -3.70 -6.42 10.23
CA PRO A 22 -2.37 -6.56 10.81
C PRO A 22 -2.17 -8.02 11.22
N SER A 23 -1.25 -8.69 10.53
CA SER A 23 -0.91 -10.09 10.78
C SER A 23 -0.11 -10.27 12.08
N SER A 24 0.28 -9.17 12.73
CA SER A 24 1.02 -9.16 13.99
C SER A 24 0.65 -7.96 14.86
N PHE A 25 0.76 -8.12 16.18
CA PHE A 25 0.58 -7.04 17.15
C PHE A 25 1.43 -5.80 16.83
N LYS A 26 2.67 -6.02 16.38
CA LYS A 26 3.57 -4.95 15.92
C LYS A 26 2.96 -4.13 14.79
N GLN A 27 2.34 -4.76 13.80
CA GLN A 27 1.70 -4.04 12.68
C GLN A 27 0.49 -3.23 13.16
N TRP A 28 -0.29 -3.77 14.10
CA TRP A 28 -1.44 -3.05 14.65
C TRP A 28 -1.01 -1.77 15.37
N ILE A 29 0.05 -1.82 16.19
CA ILE A 29 0.64 -0.64 16.85
C ILE A 29 1.17 0.38 15.84
N ILE A 30 1.79 -0.08 14.75
CA ILE A 30 2.27 0.83 13.68
C ILE A 30 1.07 1.53 13.02
N LEU A 31 0.02 0.79 12.66
CA LEU A 31 -1.18 1.36 12.04
C LEU A 31 -1.89 2.37 12.95
N GLU A 32 -1.94 2.12 14.25
CA GLU A 32 -2.53 3.05 15.22
C GLU A 32 -1.83 4.41 15.23
N VAL A 33 -0.51 4.42 15.03
CA VAL A 33 0.28 5.67 14.98
C VAL A 33 0.25 6.28 13.58
N THR A 34 0.30 5.48 12.51
CA THR A 34 0.43 6.02 11.15
C THR A 34 -0.89 6.35 10.46
N GLU A 35 -1.95 5.57 10.71
CA GLU A 35 -3.25 5.72 10.04
C GLU A 35 -4.26 6.44 10.95
N HIS A 36 -4.29 6.12 12.24
CA HIS A 36 -5.22 6.74 13.20
C HIS A 36 -4.66 8.02 13.85
N ASN A 37 -3.49 8.49 13.40
CA ASN A 37 -2.83 9.71 13.85
C ASN A 37 -2.68 9.83 15.39
N LYS A 38 -2.61 8.70 16.10
CA LYS A 38 -2.41 8.70 17.55
C LYS A 38 -0.99 9.11 17.88
N LEU A 39 -0.85 9.84 18.99
CA LEU A 39 0.46 10.22 19.50
C LEU A 39 1.25 8.98 19.93
N LEU A 40 2.50 8.92 19.51
CA LEU A 40 3.41 7.82 19.82
C LEU A 40 3.58 7.63 21.34
N SER A 41 3.55 8.73 22.09
CA SER A 41 3.58 8.73 23.57
C SER A 41 2.30 8.18 24.21
N GLN A 42 1.15 8.35 23.56
CA GLN A 42 -0.12 7.82 24.02
C GLN A 42 -0.20 6.31 23.79
N VAL A 43 0.12 5.86 22.57
CA VAL A 43 0.17 4.42 22.23
C VAL A 43 1.20 3.67 23.09
N ALA A 44 2.34 4.30 23.38
CA ALA A 44 3.33 3.75 24.32
C ALA A 44 2.74 3.47 25.72
N LYS A 45 1.94 4.40 26.25
CA LYS A 45 1.30 4.25 27.56
C LYS A 45 0.17 3.23 27.54
N GLU A 46 -0.69 3.26 26.52
CA GLU A 46 -1.85 2.35 26.38
C GLU A 46 -1.40 0.88 26.32
N HIS A 47 -0.27 0.60 25.67
CA HIS A 47 0.20 -0.77 25.43
C HIS A 47 1.40 -1.19 26.30
N GLY A 48 1.87 -0.31 27.20
CA GLY A 48 3.03 -0.60 28.05
C GLY A 48 4.35 -0.78 27.29
N ILE A 49 4.47 -0.16 26.10
CA ILE A 49 5.64 -0.29 25.22
C ILE A 49 6.43 1.01 25.27
N SER A 50 7.76 0.93 25.33
CA SER A 50 8.58 2.14 25.23
C SER A 50 8.35 2.86 23.88
N ALA A 51 8.19 4.18 23.91
CA ALA A 51 8.11 5.02 22.71
C ALA A 51 9.27 4.77 21.74
N LYS A 52 10.50 4.57 22.25
CA LYS A 52 11.68 4.24 21.44
C LYS A 52 11.48 2.99 20.57
N LYS A 53 10.85 1.94 21.13
CA LYS A 53 10.59 0.68 20.42
C LYS A 53 9.52 0.85 19.33
N ILE A 54 8.47 1.62 19.61
CA ILE A 54 7.45 1.98 18.61
C ILE A 54 8.09 2.77 17.45
N TYR A 55 8.92 3.77 17.77
CA TYR A 55 9.64 4.54 16.76
C TYR A 55 10.53 3.66 15.87
N GLN A 56 11.30 2.72 16.46
CA GLN A 56 12.12 1.77 15.70
C GLN A 56 11.27 0.91 14.74
N TRP A 57 10.09 0.48 15.18
CA TRP A 57 9.18 -0.30 14.36
C TRP A 57 8.61 0.49 13.18
N ILE A 58 8.22 1.75 13.40
CA ILE A 58 7.74 2.64 12.35
C ILE A 58 8.86 2.88 11.33
N LYS A 59 10.06 3.23 11.80
CA LYS A 59 11.23 3.48 10.95
C LYS A 59 11.58 2.26 10.08
N ALA A 60 11.58 1.06 10.67
CA ALA A 60 11.80 -0.17 9.92
C ALA A 60 10.69 -0.43 8.89
N SER A 61 9.42 -0.17 9.23
CA SER A 61 8.29 -0.41 8.32
C SER A 61 8.28 0.52 7.11
N GLN A 62 8.70 1.78 7.26
CA GLN A 62 8.80 2.71 6.13
C GLN A 62 9.87 2.28 5.13
N SER A 63 11.00 1.77 5.62
CA SER A 63 12.07 1.26 4.76
C SER A 63 11.66 0.03 3.94
N SER A 64 10.77 -0.81 4.46
CA SER A 64 10.22 -1.96 3.73
C SER A 64 9.11 -1.59 2.76
N LYS A 65 8.24 -0.62 3.12
CA LYS A 65 7.13 -0.17 2.24
C LYS A 65 7.67 0.50 0.97
N CYS A 66 8.72 1.33 1.07
CA CYS A 66 9.34 1.97 -0.08
C CYS A 66 9.88 0.94 -1.08
N LYS A 67 10.63 -0.06 -0.59
CA LYS A 67 11.19 -1.12 -1.45
C LYS A 67 10.12 -1.94 -2.16
N GLN A 68 9.05 -2.34 -1.45
CA GLN A 68 7.95 -3.08 -2.07
C GLN A 68 7.23 -2.26 -3.14
N GLN A 69 7.03 -0.96 -2.90
CA GLN A 69 6.41 -0.08 -3.88
C GLN A 69 7.28 0.09 -5.12
N ASP A 70 8.59 0.25 -4.96
CA ASP A 70 9.55 0.35 -6.06
C ASP A 70 9.59 -0.94 -6.89
N ASP A 71 9.61 -2.11 -6.23
CA ASP A 71 9.57 -3.42 -6.90
C ASP A 71 8.28 -3.61 -7.72
N ILE A 72 7.12 -3.26 -7.15
CA ILE A 72 5.82 -3.32 -7.83
C ILE A 72 5.79 -2.39 -9.05
N ILE A 73 6.30 -1.16 -8.91
CA ILE A 73 6.37 -0.20 -10.02
C ILE A 73 7.29 -0.73 -11.13
N GLY A 74 8.44 -1.32 -10.76
CA GLY A 74 9.34 -1.97 -11.70
C GLY A 74 8.68 -3.12 -12.47
N GLU A 75 7.90 -3.95 -11.77
CA GLU A 75 7.16 -5.04 -12.40
C GLU A 75 6.05 -4.54 -13.33
N ILE A 76 5.31 -3.49 -12.94
CA ILE A 76 4.31 -2.84 -13.80
C ILE A 76 4.97 -2.31 -15.07
N ALA A 77 6.11 -1.61 -14.96
CA ALA A 77 6.82 -1.07 -16.11
C ALA A 77 7.28 -2.19 -17.07
N LEU A 78 7.80 -3.29 -16.52
CA LEU A 78 8.20 -4.46 -17.31
C LEU A 78 7.02 -5.10 -18.04
N LEU A 79 5.88 -5.24 -17.37
CA LEU A 79 4.67 -5.81 -17.96
C LEU A 79 4.10 -4.90 -19.07
N GLN A 80 4.10 -3.59 -18.86
CA GLN A 80 3.70 -2.61 -19.87
C GLN A 80 4.57 -2.70 -21.12
N GLN A 81 5.90 -2.84 -20.96
CA GLN A 81 6.82 -3.03 -22.07
C GLN A 81 6.53 -4.32 -22.85
N LYS A 82 6.28 -5.43 -22.14
CA LYS A 82 5.92 -6.72 -22.77
C LYS A 82 4.62 -6.62 -23.56
N LEU A 83 3.60 -5.98 -23.01
CA LEU A 83 2.33 -5.76 -23.71
C LEU A 83 2.52 -4.92 -24.98
N ALA A 84 3.29 -3.84 -24.91
CA ALA A 84 3.59 -3.00 -26.07
C ALA A 84 4.31 -3.80 -27.17
N HIS A 85 5.27 -4.63 -26.79
CA HIS A 85 6.00 -5.49 -27.73
C HIS A 85 5.07 -6.51 -28.40
N LEU A 86 4.24 -7.21 -27.62
CA LEU A 86 3.28 -8.19 -28.14
C LEU A 86 2.26 -7.55 -29.08
N ASN A 87 1.74 -6.37 -28.74
CA ASN A 87 0.83 -5.63 -29.61
C ASN A 87 1.48 -5.26 -30.95
N LYS A 88 2.75 -4.87 -30.94
CA LYS A 88 3.51 -4.61 -32.17
C LYS A 88 3.64 -5.87 -33.02
N GLN A 89 3.94 -7.02 -32.42
CA GLN A 89 4.01 -8.29 -33.14
C GLN A 89 2.66 -8.69 -33.75
N LEU A 90 1.56 -8.54 -33.00
CA LEU A 90 0.22 -8.82 -33.50
C LEU A 90 -0.14 -7.92 -34.69
N SER A 91 0.15 -6.61 -34.61
CA SER A 91 -0.10 -5.69 -35.73
C SER A 91 0.66 -6.05 -36.99
N HIS A 92 1.84 -6.67 -36.86
CA HIS A 92 2.65 -7.09 -37.99
C HIS A 92 2.12 -8.39 -38.64
N LEU A 93 1.43 -9.23 -37.88
CA LEU A 93 0.85 -10.50 -38.37
C LEU A 93 -0.54 -10.35 -38.99
N GLN A 94 -1.21 -9.21 -38.79
CA GLN A 94 -2.54 -8.92 -39.31
C GLN A 94 -2.52 -8.06 -40.60
N GLN A 95 -1.33 -7.82 -41.16
CA GLN A 95 -1.12 -7.23 -42.49
C GLN A 95 -0.85 -8.34 -43.51
#